data_AF-A0A090DH28-F1
#
_entry.id   AF-A0A090DH28-F1
#
_cell.length_a   1.000
_cell.length_b   1.000
_cell.length_c   1.000
_cell.angle_alpha   90.00
_cell.angle_beta   90.00
_cell.angle_gamma   90.00
#
_symmetry.space_group_name_H-M   'P 1'
#
loop_
_entity.id
_entity.type
_entity.pdbx_description
1 polymer ?
#
loop_
_entity_poly.entity_id
_entity_poly.type
_entity_poly.pdbx_seq_one_letter_code
_entity_poly.pdbx_strand_id
1 'polypeptide(L)'
;MAACRSENLRLVASSTLSWYRSSNNVERGFCSRCGGNLFWEAAPGIETFVAAGTLDPPTGLRLAKHIFVGSKSDFYEIADGLPQEQDG
;
A
#
# COMPACT_ATOMS: atom_id res chain seq x y z
N MET A 1 4.81 -0.21 0.48
CA MET A 1 3.91 -0.62 -0.62
C MET A 1 4.68 -0.58 -1.92
N ALA A 2 4.27 -1.34 -2.93
CA ALA A 2 4.69 -1.07 -4.31
C ALA A 2 3.76 0.01 -4.90
N ALA A 3 4.15 0.68 -5.97
CA ALA A 3 3.30 1.69 -6.62
C ALA A 3 3.46 1.63 -8.14
N CYS A 4 2.41 2.04 -8.84
CA CYS A 4 2.42 2.25 -10.28
C CYS A 4 1.44 3.37 -10.62
N ARG A 5 1.63 4.01 -11.79
CA ARG A 5 0.60 4.90 -12.33
C ARG A 5 -0.69 4.10 -12.52
N SER A 6 -1.83 4.67 -12.14
CA SER A 6 -3.11 3.97 -12.16
C SER A 6 -3.49 3.48 -13.57
N GLU A 7 -3.07 4.18 -14.62
CA GLU A 7 -3.24 3.76 -16.02
C GLU A 7 -2.55 2.43 -16.37
N ASN A 8 -1.50 2.05 -15.62
CA ASN A 8 -0.76 0.80 -15.82
C ASN A 8 -1.34 -0.36 -15.00
N LEU A 9 -2.33 -0.11 -14.14
CA LEU A 9 -2.98 -1.14 -13.33
C LEU A 9 -4.19 -1.70 -14.08
N ARG A 10 -4.19 -3.01 -14.32
CA ARG A 10 -5.32 -3.73 -14.91
C ARG A 10 -5.93 -4.70 -13.91
N LEU A 11 -7.19 -4.46 -13.55
CA LEU A 11 -7.98 -5.40 -12.76
C LEU A 11 -8.47 -6.54 -13.65
N VAL A 12 -8.05 -7.77 -13.34
CA VAL A 12 -8.52 -8.99 -14.04
C VAL A 12 -9.81 -9.54 -13.43
N ALA A 13 -10.05 -9.26 -12.15
CA ALA A 13 -11.28 -9.56 -11.42
C ALA A 13 -11.48 -8.56 -10.28
N SER A 14 -12.72 -8.19 -10.01
CA SER A 14 -13.07 -7.18 -8.99
C SER A 14 -14.34 -7.52 -8.20
N SER A 15 -14.88 -8.72 -8.35
CA SER A 15 -16.16 -9.11 -7.72
C SER A 15 -16.15 -9.05 -6.18
N THR A 16 -14.97 -9.17 -5.58
CA THR A 16 -14.76 -9.04 -4.12
C THR A 16 -13.97 -7.79 -3.74
N LEU A 17 -13.65 -6.93 -4.71
CA LEU A 17 -12.97 -5.68 -4.45
C LEU A 17 -13.99 -4.66 -3.94
N SER A 18 -13.69 -4.03 -2.82
CA SER A 18 -14.47 -2.93 -2.27
C SER A 18 -13.56 -1.74 -2.01
N TRP A 19 -14.10 -0.55 -2.28
CA TRP A 19 -13.40 0.72 -2.08
C TRP A 19 -14.06 1.49 -0.94
N TYR A 20 -13.24 2.05 -0.07
CA TYR A 20 -13.66 2.93 1.01
C TYR A 20 -12.92 4.26 0.93
N ARG A 21 -13.70 5.35 0.83
CA ARG A 21 -13.16 6.71 0.83
C ARG A 21 -12.86 7.14 2.26
N SER A 22 -11.59 7.03 2.64
CA SER A 22 -11.10 7.32 3.99
C SER A 22 -10.89 8.82 4.26
N SER A 23 -10.77 9.63 3.21
CA SER A 23 -10.79 11.10 3.27
C SER A 23 -11.20 11.68 1.91
N ASN A 24 -11.30 13.00 1.79
CA ASN A 24 -11.71 13.66 0.53
C ASN A 24 -10.90 13.20 -0.69
N ASN A 25 -9.61 12.91 -0.50
CA ASN A 25 -8.70 12.56 -1.60
C ASN A 25 -8.12 11.14 -1.47
N VAL A 26 -8.52 10.37 -0.45
CA VAL A 26 -7.90 9.07 -0.18
C VAL A 26 -8.91 7.92 -0.22
N GLU A 27 -8.66 6.95 -1.09
CA GLU A 27 -9.44 5.70 -1.18
C GLU A 27 -8.59 4.47 -0.84
N ARG A 28 -9.24 3.47 -0.24
CA ARG A 28 -8.64 2.20 0.16
C ARG A 28 -9.39 1.05 -0.47
N GLY A 29 -8.68 0.23 -1.24
CA GLY A 29 -9.20 -0.97 -1.87
C GLY A 29 -8.88 -2.20 -1.02
N PHE A 30 -9.88 -3.01 -0.71
CA PHE A 30 -9.73 -4.23 0.09
C PHE A 30 -10.66 -5.34 -0.39
N CYS A 31 -10.37 -6.57 0.02
CA CYS A 31 -11.22 -7.72 -0.26
C CYS A 31 -12.39 -7.78 0.73
N SER A 32 -13.63 -7.70 0.23
CA SER A 32 -14.84 -7.77 1.07
C SER A 32 -15.09 -9.14 1.73
N ARG A 33 -14.38 -10.19 1.31
CA ARG A 33 -14.51 -11.53 1.90
C ARG A 33 -13.56 -11.79 3.06
N CYS A 34 -12.31 -11.34 2.96
CA CYS A 34 -11.28 -11.62 3.98
C CYS A 34 -10.75 -10.37 4.69
N GLY A 35 -11.11 -9.17 4.25
CA GLY A 35 -10.65 -7.90 4.83
C GLY A 35 -9.23 -7.49 4.45
N GLY A 36 -8.52 -8.27 3.62
CA GLY A 36 -7.16 -7.95 3.20
C GLY A 36 -7.07 -6.65 2.41
N ASN A 37 -6.12 -5.78 2.79
CA ASN A 37 -5.81 -4.55 2.05
C ASN A 37 -5.12 -4.89 0.72
N LEU A 38 -5.57 -4.24 -0.36
CA LEU A 38 -5.05 -4.42 -1.71
C LEU A 38 -4.46 -3.12 -2.25
N PHE A 39 -5.21 -2.02 -2.13
CA PHE A 39 -4.88 -0.75 -2.77
C PHE A 39 -5.01 0.46 -1.85
N TRP A 40 -4.22 1.49 -2.13
CA TRP A 40 -4.35 2.83 -1.56
C TRP A 40 -4.12 3.88 -2.66
N GLU A 41 -4.95 4.92 -2.68
CA GLU A 41 -4.87 6.01 -3.66
C GLU A 41 -5.05 7.35 -2.94
N ALA A 42 -4.08 8.26 -2.99
CA ALA A 42 -4.19 9.64 -2.46
C ALA A 42 -4.56 10.70 -3.51
N ALA A 43 -4.61 10.31 -4.77
CA ALA A 43 -5.16 11.08 -5.87
C ALA A 43 -5.71 10.05 -6.87
N PRO A 44 -6.98 9.61 -6.69
CA PRO A 44 -7.57 8.55 -7.49
C PRO A 44 -7.37 8.79 -8.99
N GLY A 45 -6.83 7.79 -9.68
CA GLY A 45 -6.52 7.85 -11.11
C GLY A 45 -5.12 8.37 -11.50
N ILE A 46 -4.29 8.82 -10.56
CA ILE A 46 -2.89 9.20 -10.84
C ILE A 46 -1.94 8.05 -10.52
N GLU A 47 -1.90 7.65 -9.25
CA GLU A 47 -1.00 6.63 -8.74
C GLU A 47 -1.76 5.69 -7.80
N THR A 48 -1.56 4.39 -7.99
CA THR A 48 -2.15 3.36 -7.15
C THR A 48 -1.02 2.62 -6.42
N PHE A 49 -1.12 2.63 -5.10
CA PHE A 49 -0.22 1.87 -4.23
C PHE A 49 -0.81 0.47 -4.03
N VAL A 50 0.03 -0.55 -4.17
CA VAL A 50 -0.34 -1.96 -4.04
C VAL A 50 0.33 -2.54 -2.80
N ALA A 51 -0.44 -3.28 -2.01
CA ALA A 51 0.07 -4.01 -0.85
C ALA A 51 1.14 -5.03 -1.32
N ALA A 52 2.40 -4.82 -0.96
CA ALA A 52 3.51 -5.62 -1.51
C ALA A 52 3.40 -7.12 -1.20
N GLY A 53 2.74 -7.48 -0.09
CA GLY A 53 2.48 -8.87 0.28
C GLY A 53 1.45 -9.60 -0.58
N THR A 54 0.75 -8.90 -1.47
CA THR A 54 -0.24 -9.50 -2.38
C THR A 54 0.35 -9.79 -3.77
N LEU A 55 1.64 -9.56 -3.97
CA LEU A 55 2.33 -9.79 -5.24
C LEU A 55 2.92 -11.20 -5.28
N ASP A 56 2.78 -11.87 -6.43
CA ASP A 56 3.32 -13.21 -6.63
C ASP A 56 4.85 -13.19 -6.67
N PRO A 57 5.54 -14.13 -5.97
CA PRO A 57 6.98 -14.25 -6.05
C PRO A 57 7.43 -14.91 -7.37
N PRO A 58 8.66 -14.63 -7.84
CA PRO A 58 9.62 -13.71 -7.25
C PRO A 58 9.32 -12.25 -7.62
N THR A 59 9.19 -11.38 -6.62
CA THR A 59 8.85 -9.97 -6.88
C THR A 59 10.05 -9.12 -7.30
N GLY A 60 11.27 -9.51 -6.90
CA GLY A 60 12.48 -8.70 -7.10
C GLY A 60 12.52 -7.37 -6.33
N LEU A 61 11.49 -7.06 -5.54
CA LEU A 61 11.38 -5.80 -4.80
C LEU A 61 12.37 -5.73 -3.63
N ARG A 62 12.70 -4.49 -3.24
CA ARG A 62 13.50 -4.16 -2.06
C ARG A 62 12.79 -3.04 -1.30
N LEU A 63 12.92 -3.05 0.02
CA LEU A 63 12.49 -1.92 0.83
C LEU A 63 13.37 -0.70 0.49
N ALA A 64 12.74 0.45 0.30
CA ALA A 64 13.43 1.69 -0.02
C ALA A 64 13.57 2.59 1.22
N LYS A 65 12.55 2.62 2.08
CA LYS A 65 12.49 3.42 3.31
C LYS A 65 11.34 2.97 4.21
N HIS A 66 11.37 3.42 5.45
CA HIS A 66 10.29 3.29 6.44
C HIS A 66 9.66 4.66 6.66
N ILE A 67 8.34 4.75 6.55
CA ILE A 67 7.58 6.00 6.68
C ILE A 67 6.65 5.91 7.90
N PHE A 68 6.30 7.07 8.49
CA PHE A 68 5.52 7.17 9.73
C PHE A 68 6.14 6.42 10.92
N VAL A 69 7.47 6.39 11.00
CA VAL A 69 8.21 5.70 12.08
C VAL A 69 7.92 6.34 13.44
N GLY A 70 7.57 7.62 13.50
CA GLY A 70 7.14 8.28 14.74
C GLY A 70 5.86 7.67 15.35
N SER A 71 5.05 7.00 14.54
CA SER A 71 3.84 6.28 14.98
C SER A 71 4.09 4.79 15.25
N LYS A 72 5.32 4.29 15.10
CA LYS A 72 5.62 2.89 15.42
C LYS A 72 5.49 2.66 16.92
N SER A 73 4.99 1.49 17.31
CA SER A 73 5.05 1.07 18.71
C SER A 73 6.50 0.79 19.16
N ASP A 74 6.71 0.81 20.47
CA ASP A 74 8.00 0.61 21.12
C ASP A 74 8.47 -0.85 21.15
N PHE A 75 7.60 -1.82 20.84
CA PHE A 75 7.91 -3.25 20.93
C PHE A 75 8.85 -3.81 19.84
N TYR A 76 9.29 -3.01 18.86
CA TYR A 76 10.18 -3.48 17.79
C TYR A 76 11.17 -2.42 17.30
N GLU A 77 12.29 -2.87 16.75
CA GLU A 77 13.34 -2.04 16.14
C GLU A 77 13.38 -2.22 14.61
N ILE A 78 13.74 -1.14 13.91
CA ILE A 78 14.02 -1.16 12.47
C ILE A 78 15.54 -1.13 12.31
N ALA A 79 16.13 -2.29 12.01
CA ALA A 79 17.59 -2.50 12.06
C ALA A 79 18.24 -2.69 10.67
N ASP A 80 17.51 -2.45 9.58
CA ASP A 80 18.00 -2.66 8.21
C ASP A 80 18.83 -1.49 7.64
N GLY A 81 18.97 -0.40 8.40
CA GLY A 81 19.76 0.77 8.02
C GLY A 81 19.15 1.62 6.90
N LEU A 82 17.92 1.32 6.46
CA LEU A 82 17.24 2.12 5.45
C LEU A 82 16.77 3.47 6.02
N PRO A 83 16.54 4.49 5.17
CA PRO A 83 15.97 5.76 5.61
C PRO A 83 14.69 5.58 6.42
N GLN A 84 14.57 6.33 7.52
CA GLN A 84 13.42 6.33 8.42
C GLN A 84 12.85 7.74 8.51
N GLU A 85 11.59 7.90 8.12
CA GLU A 85 10.86 9.16 8.17
C GLU A 85 9.88 9.14 9.35
N GLN A 86 9.91 10.18 10.18
CA GLN A 86 9.09 10.26 11.40
C GLN A 86 7.60 10.44 11.08
N ASP A 87 7.31 11.37 10.18
CA ASP A 87 5.97 11.73 9.70
C ASP A 87 5.90 11.56 8.17
N GLY A 88 4.70 11.64 7.59
CA GLY A 88 4.49 11.54 6.15
C GLY A 88 3.47 12.53 5.61
#